data_AF-A0A6G4RFM2-F1
#
_entry.id   AF-A0A6G4RFM2-F1
#
_cell.length_a   1.000
_cell.length_b   1.000
_cell.length_c   1.000
_cell.angle_alpha   90.00
_cell.angle_beta   90.00
_cell.angle_gamma   90.00
#
_symmetry.space_group_name_H-M   'P 1'
#
loop_
_entity.id
_entity.type
_entity.pdbx_description
1 polymer ?
#
loop_
_entity_poly.entity_id
_entity_poly.type
_entity_poly.pdbx_seq_one_letter_code
_entity_poly.pdbx_strand_id
1 'polypeptide(L)'
;MADVFTHALTGFIIGVSLSWWVDWMCPAHISLVVLGAIAPDFVKINLVISDATVATTLGIPFSWSPLHTLGGSVIMALLCALVLAPQYRTQAIALFLIGATSHHVLDMALVNASGYSYAVLWPLSNYHPPSPNLYRSSDRWPALVVTVLAVLVWYLRYRRPAQSSSSGA
;
A
#
# COMPACT_ATOMS: atom_id res chain seq x y z
N MET A 1 -7.35 -10.20 -7.34
CA MET A 1 -7.53 -9.28 -8.48
C MET A 1 -6.16 -8.76 -8.91
N ALA A 2 -5.97 -8.36 -10.17
CA ALA A 2 -4.66 -7.96 -10.70
C ALA A 2 -4.13 -6.66 -10.07
N ASP A 3 -5.02 -5.79 -9.60
CA ASP A 3 -4.73 -4.59 -8.83
C ASP A 3 -3.98 -4.85 -7.52
N VAL A 4 -4.36 -5.84 -6.70
CA VAL A 4 -3.66 -6.18 -5.44
C VAL A 4 -2.19 -6.47 -5.70
N PHE A 5 -1.93 -7.25 -6.75
CA PHE A 5 -0.57 -7.56 -7.17
C PHE A 5 0.15 -6.33 -7.71
N THR A 6 -0.57 -5.45 -8.41
CA THR A 6 -0.04 -4.16 -8.89
C THR A 6 0.40 -3.27 -7.74
N HIS A 7 -0.41 -3.12 -6.69
CA HIS A 7 -0.07 -2.33 -5.50
C HIS A 7 1.10 -2.93 -4.74
N ALA A 8 1.12 -4.25 -4.53
CA ALA A 8 2.20 -4.95 -3.85
C ALA A 8 3.55 -4.72 -4.56
N LEU A 9 3.60 -4.89 -5.88
CA LEU A 9 4.80 -4.68 -6.67
C LEU A 9 5.21 -3.20 -6.75
N THR A 10 4.24 -2.28 -6.78
CA THR A 10 4.52 -0.85 -6.72
C THR A 10 5.16 -0.46 -5.40
N GLY A 11 4.62 -0.94 -4.27
CA GLY A 11 5.22 -0.77 -2.95
C GLY A 11 6.63 -1.36 -2.89
N PHE A 12 6.87 -2.51 -3.52
CA PHE A 12 8.20 -3.11 -3.62
C PHE A 12 9.17 -2.24 -4.41
N ILE A 13 8.77 -1.75 -5.59
CA ILE A 13 9.58 -0.85 -6.44
C ILE A 13 9.96 0.41 -5.64
N ILE A 14 9.00 1.02 -4.95
CA ILE A 14 9.23 2.20 -4.11
C ILE A 14 10.19 1.87 -2.98
N GLY A 15 9.96 0.78 -2.24
CA GLY A 15 10.79 0.38 -1.11
C GLY A 15 12.23 0.07 -1.51
N VAL A 16 12.45 -0.65 -2.62
CA VAL A 16 13.80 -0.87 -3.15
C VAL A 16 14.43 0.43 -3.61
N SER A 17 13.70 1.28 -4.33
CA SER A 17 14.23 2.56 -4.79
C SER A 17 14.62 3.45 -3.61
N LEU A 18 13.81 3.52 -2.55
CA LEU A 18 14.14 4.25 -1.32
C LEU A 18 15.38 3.69 -0.63
N SER A 19 15.57 2.36 -0.63
CA SER A 19 16.77 1.74 -0.05
C SER A 19 18.07 2.13 -0.75
N TRP A 20 18.00 2.74 -1.94
CA TRP A 20 19.17 3.29 -2.62
C TRP A 20 19.59 4.67 -2.13
N TRP A 21 18.68 5.39 -1.48
CA TRP A 21 18.90 6.75 -0.97
C TRP A 21 18.99 6.79 0.57
N VAL A 22 18.62 5.70 1.23
CA VAL A 22 18.46 5.62 2.68
C VAL A 22 19.25 4.43 3.20
N ASP A 23 20.47 4.69 3.67
CA ASP A 23 21.47 3.65 3.97
C ASP A 23 21.08 2.70 5.12
N TRP A 24 20.23 3.15 6.05
CA TRP A 24 19.76 2.32 7.16
C TRP A 24 18.65 1.33 6.75
N MET A 25 18.07 1.47 5.55
CA MET A 25 16.98 0.61 5.10
C MET A 25 17.45 -0.79 4.74
N CYS A 26 17.26 -1.73 5.65
CA CYS A 26 17.37 -3.17 5.38
C CYS A 26 16.13 -3.74 4.65
N PRO A 27 16.19 -5.00 4.15
CA PRO A 27 15.06 -5.65 3.47
C PRO A 27 13.73 -5.65 4.25
N ALA A 28 13.77 -5.72 5.58
CA ALA A 28 12.56 -5.68 6.41
C ALA A 28 11.78 -4.36 6.26
N HIS A 29 12.47 -3.25 6.01
CA HIS A 29 11.85 -1.94 5.78
C HIS A 29 11.11 -1.89 4.44
N ILE A 30 11.58 -2.62 3.42
CA ILE A 30 10.89 -2.73 2.14
C ILE A 30 9.55 -3.45 2.34
N SER A 31 9.51 -4.49 3.19
CA SER A 31 8.27 -5.19 3.53
C SER A 31 7.24 -4.28 4.19
N LEU A 32 7.65 -3.29 4.97
CA LEU A 32 6.72 -2.30 5.56
C LEU A 32 6.06 -1.41 4.49
N VAL A 33 6.81 -1.02 3.45
CA VAL A 33 6.26 -0.28 2.30
C VAL A 33 5.29 -1.16 1.52
N VAL A 34 5.64 -2.42 1.26
CA VAL A 34 4.75 -3.37 0.57
C VAL A 34 3.48 -3.61 1.40
N LEU A 35 3.61 -3.81 2.72
CA LEU A 35 2.48 -4.00 3.63
C LEU A 35 1.52 -2.81 3.59
N GLY A 36 2.06 -1.58 3.64
CA GLY A 36 1.26 -0.38 3.51
C GLY A 36 0.55 -0.31 2.16
N ALA A 37 1.21 -0.71 1.07
CA ALA A 37 0.62 -0.69 -0.27
C ALA A 37 -0.51 -1.70 -0.47
N ILE A 38 -0.52 -2.82 0.26
CA ILE A 38 -1.59 -3.83 0.20
C ILE A 38 -2.66 -3.65 1.28
N ALA A 39 -2.40 -2.85 2.31
CA ALA A 39 -3.33 -2.75 3.45
C ALA A 39 -4.73 -2.24 3.07
N PRO A 40 -4.89 -1.22 2.20
CA PRO A 40 -6.23 -0.79 1.78
C PRO A 40 -7.00 -1.89 1.03
N ASP A 41 -6.31 -2.79 0.34
CA ASP A 41 -6.92 -3.94 -0.34
C ASP A 41 -7.55 -4.96 0.61
N PHE A 42 -7.31 -4.88 1.92
CA PHE A 42 -8.01 -5.73 2.89
C PHE A 42 -9.53 -5.52 2.87
N VAL A 43 -10.03 -4.41 2.31
CA VAL A 43 -11.45 -4.23 2.00
C VAL A 43 -12.02 -5.37 1.14
N LYS A 44 -11.19 -6.02 0.32
CA LYS A 44 -11.57 -7.14 -0.54
C LYS A 44 -11.97 -8.41 0.23
N ILE A 45 -11.76 -8.45 1.55
CA ILE A 45 -12.39 -9.47 2.42
C ILE A 45 -13.91 -9.48 2.25
N ASN A 46 -14.53 -8.34 1.90
CA ASN A 46 -15.96 -8.24 1.58
C ASN A 46 -16.42 -9.25 0.50
N LEU A 47 -15.54 -9.66 -0.41
CA LEU A 47 -15.84 -10.65 -1.46
C LEU A 47 -16.01 -12.08 -0.93
N VAL A 48 -15.47 -12.36 0.25
CA VAL A 48 -15.54 -13.66 0.93
C VAL A 48 -16.51 -13.60 2.09
N ILE A 49 -16.45 -12.54 2.88
CA ILE A 49 -17.28 -12.28 4.05
C ILE A 49 -17.90 -10.90 3.89
N SER A 50 -19.14 -10.86 3.41
CA SER A 50 -19.82 -9.59 3.12
C SER A 50 -20.08 -8.74 4.37
N ASP A 51 -20.22 -7.42 4.18
CA ASP A 51 -20.64 -6.48 5.22
C ASP A 51 -21.90 -6.98 5.95
N ALA A 52 -22.88 -7.48 5.18
CA ALA A 52 -24.14 -8.01 5.71
C ALA A 52 -23.93 -9.25 6.59
N THR A 53 -23.08 -10.19 6.17
CA THR A 53 -22.76 -11.40 6.95
C THR A 53 -22.18 -11.04 8.31
N VAL A 54 -21.24 -10.09 8.35
CA VAL A 54 -20.64 -9.64 9.61
C VAL A 54 -21.68 -8.90 10.46
N ALA A 55 -22.44 -7.99 9.87
CA ALA A 55 -23.45 -7.21 10.57
C ALA A 55 -24.53 -8.10 11.20
N THR A 56 -25.03 -9.11 10.48
CA THR A 56 -26.04 -10.06 11.01
C THR A 56 -25.46 -10.97 12.09
N THR A 57 -24.19 -11.36 11.98
CA THR A 57 -23.56 -12.27 12.96
C THR A 57 -23.24 -11.56 14.26
N LEU A 58 -22.77 -10.30 14.19
CA LEU A 58 -22.39 -9.52 15.37
C LEU A 58 -23.54 -8.70 15.95
N GLY A 59 -24.64 -8.52 15.23
CA GLY A 59 -25.78 -7.71 15.66
C GLY A 59 -25.50 -6.20 15.70
N ILE A 60 -24.46 -5.74 14.99
CA ILE A 60 -24.06 -4.32 14.94
C ILE A 60 -23.89 -3.85 13.49
N PRO A 61 -24.09 -2.55 13.19
CA PRO A 61 -23.75 -1.99 11.89
C PRO A 61 -22.27 -2.20 11.58
N PHE A 62 -21.95 -2.69 10.38
CA PHE A 62 -20.60 -3.03 9.98
C PHE A 62 -20.35 -2.70 8.51
N SER A 63 -19.15 -2.22 8.19
CA SER A 63 -18.65 -2.12 6.82
C SER A 63 -17.14 -2.29 6.74
N TRP A 64 -16.66 -3.01 5.73
CA TRP A 64 -15.24 -3.09 5.40
C TRP A 64 -14.69 -1.81 4.74
N SER A 65 -15.57 -0.98 4.16
CA SER A 65 -15.21 0.21 3.35
C SER A 65 -14.17 1.14 4.00
N PRO A 66 -14.23 1.45 5.31
CA PRO A 66 -13.25 2.34 5.95
C PRO A 66 -11.79 1.88 5.81
N LEU A 67 -11.53 0.58 5.65
CA LEU A 67 -10.16 0.06 5.46
C LEU A 67 -9.49 0.63 4.20
N HIS A 68 -10.28 0.98 3.18
CA HIS A 68 -9.78 1.48 1.91
C HIS A 68 -9.52 3.00 1.90
N THR A 69 -9.84 3.69 3.00
CA THR A 69 -9.72 5.16 3.10
C THR A 69 -8.36 5.60 3.68
N LEU A 70 -8.00 6.88 3.51
CA LEU A 70 -6.79 7.44 4.12
C LEU A 70 -6.80 7.33 5.64
N GLY A 71 -7.94 7.53 6.30
CA GLY A 71 -8.08 7.30 7.74
C GLY A 71 -7.85 5.84 8.13
N GLY A 72 -8.39 4.90 7.34
CA GLY A 72 -8.14 3.47 7.51
C GLY A 72 -6.64 3.16 7.43
N SER A 73 -5.96 3.67 6.42
CA SER A 73 -4.50 3.53 6.24
C SER A 73 -3.71 4.08 7.43
N VAL A 74 -4.09 5.24 7.98
CA VAL A 74 -3.45 5.81 9.18
C VAL A 74 -3.67 4.91 10.40
N ILE A 75 -4.88 4.44 10.65
CA ILE A 75 -5.18 3.53 11.76
C ILE A 75 -4.38 2.24 11.63
N MET A 76 -4.33 1.65 10.43
CA MET A 76 -3.57 0.44 10.16
C MET A 76 -2.06 0.63 10.37
N ALA A 77 -1.51 1.78 9.98
CA ALA A 77 -0.11 2.12 10.24
C ALA A 77 0.18 2.20 11.74
N LEU A 78 -0.72 2.81 12.53
CA LEU A 78 -0.59 2.90 13.98
C LEU A 78 -0.69 1.52 14.64
N LEU A 79 -1.64 0.68 14.22
CA LEU A 79 -1.78 -0.70 14.70
C LEU A 79 -0.53 -1.53 14.37
N CYS A 80 0.00 -1.41 13.15
CA CYS A 80 1.25 -2.05 12.77
C CYS A 80 2.42 -1.63 13.67
N ALA A 81 2.51 -0.34 14.00
CA ALA A 81 3.56 0.19 14.85
C ALA A 81 3.45 -0.30 16.30
N LEU A 82 2.26 -0.57 16.82
CA LEU A 82 2.07 -1.09 18.18
C LEU A 82 2.71 -2.47 18.39
N VAL A 83 2.77 -3.29 17.34
CA VAL A 83 3.39 -4.63 17.37
C VAL A 83 4.92 -4.57 17.31
N LEU A 84 5.50 -3.41 16.99
CA LEU A 84 6.94 -3.21 16.91
C LEU A 84 7.49 -2.54 18.18
N ALA A 85 8.78 -2.82 18.45
CA ALA A 85 9.49 -2.20 19.56
C ALA A 85 9.51 -0.66 19.40
N PRO A 86 9.46 0.11 20.51
CA PRO A 86 9.30 1.58 20.47
C PRO A 86 10.27 2.30 19.54
N GLN A 87 11.52 1.85 19.47
CA GLN A 87 12.57 2.45 18.63
C GLN A 87 12.29 2.37 17.12
N TYR A 88 11.45 1.44 16.66
CA TYR A 88 11.15 1.26 15.23
C TYR A 88 9.82 1.87 14.80
N ARG A 89 9.00 2.37 15.74
CA ARG A 89 7.61 2.78 15.46
C ARG A 89 7.51 3.91 14.44
N THR A 90 8.31 4.96 14.61
CA THR A 90 8.28 6.11 13.69
C THR A 90 8.68 5.72 12.27
N GLN A 91 9.71 4.88 12.13
CA GLN A 91 10.14 4.35 10.84
C GLN A 91 9.05 3.48 10.21
N ALA A 92 8.42 2.61 11.01
CA ALA A 92 7.36 1.74 10.54
C ALA A 92 6.13 2.52 10.06
N ILE A 93 5.67 3.51 10.81
CA ILE A 93 4.56 4.39 10.42
C ILE A 93 4.89 5.08 9.11
N ALA A 94 6.07 5.70 9.00
CA ALA A 94 6.46 6.43 7.79
C ALA A 94 6.50 5.53 6.55
N LEU A 95 7.18 4.37 6.64
CA LEU A 95 7.31 3.43 5.52
C LEU A 95 5.98 2.82 5.12
N PHE A 96 5.13 2.48 6.10
CA PHE A 96 3.78 2.00 5.84
C PHE A 96 2.95 3.06 5.11
N LEU A 97 2.97 4.31 5.59
CA LEU A 97 2.20 5.39 4.96
C LEU A 97 2.69 5.72 3.55
N ILE A 98 3.99 5.59 3.26
CA ILE A 98 4.51 5.69 1.89
C ILE A 98 3.87 4.63 1.00
N GLY A 99 3.83 3.38 1.47
CA GLY A 99 3.14 2.29 0.79
C GLY A 99 1.67 2.58 0.54
N ALA A 100 0.93 2.92 1.59
CA ALA A 100 -0.50 3.22 1.51
C ALA A 100 -0.80 4.42 0.59
N THR A 101 0.07 5.44 0.59
CA THR A 101 -0.05 6.57 -0.33
C THR A 101 0.07 6.12 -1.78
N SER A 102 1.01 5.21 -2.09
CA SER A 102 1.13 4.66 -3.45
C SER A 102 -0.11 3.89 -3.89
N HIS A 103 -0.76 3.17 -2.97
CA HIS A 103 -2.04 2.51 -3.22
C HIS A 103 -3.13 3.53 -3.59
N HIS A 104 -3.34 4.54 -2.74
CA HIS A 104 -4.38 5.55 -2.98
C HIS A 104 -4.16 6.32 -4.28
N VAL A 105 -2.91 6.66 -4.62
CA VAL A 105 -2.56 7.31 -5.89
C VAL A 105 -2.93 6.43 -7.09
N LEU A 106 -2.61 5.14 -7.03
CA LEU A 106 -2.96 4.20 -8.09
C LEU A 106 -4.48 4.04 -8.24
N ASP A 107 -5.21 3.98 -7.13
CA ASP A 107 -6.66 3.82 -7.15
C ASP A 107 -7.41 5.07 -7.58
N MET A 108 -6.86 6.26 -7.30
CA MET A 108 -7.37 7.50 -7.85
C MET A 108 -7.28 7.56 -9.38
N ALA A 109 -6.39 6.77 -9.99
CA ALA A 109 -6.26 6.65 -11.44
C ALA A 109 -7.26 5.65 -12.08
N LEU A 110 -8.02 4.90 -11.28
CA LEU A 110 -8.94 3.88 -11.78
C LEU A 110 -10.16 4.48 -12.47
N VAL A 111 -10.62 3.78 -13.51
CA VAL A 111 -11.87 4.10 -14.20
C VAL A 111 -13.04 4.01 -13.23
N ASN A 112 -13.78 5.11 -13.09
CA ASN A 112 -14.98 5.17 -12.27
C ASN A 112 -16.17 5.69 -13.08
N ALA A 113 -17.35 5.11 -12.89
CA ALA A 113 -18.54 5.47 -13.67
C ALA A 113 -18.97 6.94 -13.46
N SER A 114 -18.68 7.50 -12.28
CA SER A 114 -18.95 8.90 -11.96
C SER A 114 -17.90 9.88 -12.53
N GLY A 115 -16.74 9.39 -12.97
CA GLY A 115 -15.57 10.21 -13.30
C GLY A 115 -14.80 10.75 -12.09
N TYR A 116 -15.20 10.39 -10.86
CA TYR A 116 -14.54 10.81 -9.61
C TYR A 116 -13.97 9.62 -8.85
N SER A 117 -12.95 9.84 -8.03
CA SER A 117 -12.40 8.82 -7.15
C SER A 117 -13.41 8.40 -6.07
N TYR A 118 -13.12 7.31 -5.37
CA TYR A 118 -13.77 6.97 -4.11
C TYR A 118 -13.47 8.02 -3.03
N ALA A 119 -14.03 7.83 -1.82
CA ALA A 119 -13.86 8.68 -0.65
C ALA A 119 -12.44 8.56 -0.02
N VAL A 120 -11.41 8.74 -0.85
CA VAL A 120 -10.00 8.53 -0.50
C VAL A 120 -9.56 9.39 0.68
N LEU A 121 -10.03 10.63 0.77
CA LEU A 121 -9.66 11.59 1.82
C LEU A 121 -10.44 11.42 3.13
N TRP A 122 -11.37 10.46 3.21
CA TRP A 122 -12.11 10.23 4.44
C TRP A 122 -11.17 9.75 5.56
N PRO A 123 -11.32 10.21 6.83
CA PRO A 123 -12.39 11.07 7.37
C PRO A 123 -12.09 12.57 7.31
N LEU A 124 -10.97 13.00 6.73
CA LEU A 124 -10.56 14.40 6.72
C LEU A 124 -11.41 15.26 5.80
N SER A 125 -11.86 14.71 4.67
CA SER A 125 -12.69 15.41 3.69
C SER A 125 -13.60 14.46 2.94
N ASN A 126 -14.79 14.95 2.57
CA ASN A 126 -15.71 14.29 1.63
C ASN A 126 -15.46 14.70 0.18
N TYR A 127 -14.39 15.46 -0.09
CA TYR A 127 -14.01 15.81 -1.45
C TYR A 127 -13.51 14.57 -2.20
N HIS A 128 -14.07 14.33 -3.39
CA HIS A 128 -13.67 13.26 -4.28
C HIS A 128 -12.93 13.88 -5.48
N PRO A 129 -11.60 13.74 -5.57
CA PRO A 129 -10.85 14.19 -6.72
C PRO A 129 -11.35 13.60 -8.06
N PRO A 130 -11.23 14.31 -9.18
CA PRO A 130 -11.52 13.74 -10.50
C PRO A 130 -10.58 12.58 -10.79
N SER A 131 -11.12 11.48 -11.34
CA SER A 131 -10.32 10.35 -11.80
C SER A 131 -9.86 10.57 -13.24
N PRO A 132 -8.56 10.42 -13.54
CA PRO A 132 -8.06 10.39 -14.91
C PRO A 132 -8.55 9.19 -15.73
N ASN A 133 -9.16 8.17 -15.09
CA ASN A 133 -9.72 6.97 -15.75
C ASN A 133 -8.71 6.21 -16.63
N LEU A 134 -7.50 5.93 -16.11
CA LEU A 134 -6.39 5.34 -16.87
C LEU A 134 -6.54 3.83 -17.10
N TYR A 135 -7.08 3.08 -16.13
CA TYR A 135 -7.24 1.63 -16.21
C TYR A 135 -8.34 1.13 -15.28
N ARG A 136 -8.78 -0.12 -15.47
CA ARG A 136 -9.75 -0.79 -14.59
C ARG A 136 -9.04 -1.68 -13.58
N SER A 137 -9.66 -1.90 -12.43
CA SER A 137 -9.16 -2.84 -11.39
C SER A 137 -9.00 -4.28 -11.91
N SER A 138 -9.75 -4.65 -12.93
CA SER A 138 -9.67 -5.95 -13.61
C SER A 138 -8.55 -6.05 -14.65
N ASP A 139 -7.95 -4.93 -15.05
CA ASP A 139 -6.96 -4.92 -16.12
C ASP A 139 -5.67 -5.59 -15.67
N ARG A 140 -5.10 -6.43 -16.55
CA ARG A 140 -3.87 -7.18 -16.27
C ARG A 140 -2.61 -6.45 -16.72
N TRP A 141 -2.75 -5.46 -17.61
CA TRP A 141 -1.62 -4.74 -18.16
C TRP A 141 -0.85 -3.93 -17.10
N PRO A 142 -1.47 -3.28 -16.08
CA PRO A 142 -0.71 -2.55 -15.06
C PRO A 142 0.16 -3.51 -14.27
N ALA A 143 -0.39 -4.67 -13.88
CA ALA A 143 0.32 -5.75 -13.21
C ALA A 143 1.54 -6.22 -14.03
N LEU A 144 1.39 -6.39 -15.34
CA LEU A 144 2.49 -6.77 -16.23
C LEU A 144 3.58 -5.70 -16.26
N VAL A 145 3.22 -4.43 -16.41
CA VAL A 145 4.17 -3.31 -16.43
C VAL A 145 4.95 -3.23 -15.12
N VAL A 146 4.27 -3.26 -13.97
CA VAL A 146 4.97 -3.20 -12.67
C VAL A 146 5.77 -4.47 -12.38
N THR A 147 5.39 -5.62 -12.94
CA THR A 147 6.22 -6.84 -12.84
C THR A 147 7.56 -6.65 -13.55
N VAL A 148 7.55 -6.13 -14.78
CA VAL A 148 8.78 -5.84 -15.52
C VAL A 148 9.63 -4.84 -14.76
N LEU A 149 9.04 -3.75 -14.26
CA LEU A 149 9.76 -2.74 -13.47
C LEU A 149 10.31 -3.31 -12.16
N ALA A 150 9.55 -4.14 -11.46
CA ALA A 150 9.99 -4.77 -10.21
C ALA A 150 11.18 -5.71 -10.44
N VAL A 151 11.17 -6.50 -11.52
CA VAL A 151 12.30 -7.36 -11.90
C VAL A 151 13.54 -6.52 -12.22
N LEU A 152 13.38 -5.42 -12.96
CA LEU A 152 14.48 -4.51 -13.27
C LEU A 152 15.09 -3.89 -12.01
N VAL A 153 14.26 -3.35 -11.11
CA VAL A 153 14.70 -2.70 -9.87
C VAL A 153 15.35 -3.72 -8.92
N TRP A 154 14.78 -4.93 -8.81
CA TRP A 154 15.38 -6.03 -8.06
C TRP A 154 16.76 -6.41 -8.61
N TYR A 155 16.87 -6.55 -9.93
CA TYR A 155 18.11 -6.90 -10.60
C TYR A 155 19.19 -5.82 -10.41
N LEU A 156 18.83 -4.54 -10.52
CA LEU A 156 19.72 -3.42 -10.27
C LEU A 156 20.20 -3.40 -8.80
N ARG A 157 19.32 -3.72 -7.85
CA ARG A 157 19.69 -3.86 -6.44
C ARG A 157 20.67 -5.03 -6.25
N TYR A 158 20.40 -6.18 -6.86
CA TYR A 158 21.25 -7.37 -6.75
C TYR A 158 22.68 -7.13 -7.27
N ARG A 159 22.83 -6.29 -8.31
CA ARG A 159 24.14 -5.94 -8.87
C ARG A 159 24.94 -4.92 -8.05
N ARG A 160 24.36 -4.25 -7.06
CA ARG A 160 25.11 -3.34 -6.20
C ARG A 160 25.96 -4.16 -5.23
N PRO A 161 27.30 -4.00 -5.23
CA PRO A 161 28.13 -4.62 -4.20
C PRO A 161 27.62 -4.19 -2.84
N ALA A 162 27.47 -5.13 -1.90
CA ALA A 162 27.23 -4.78 -0.51
C ALA A 162 28.35 -3.82 -0.10
N GLN A 163 28.01 -2.58 0.24
CA GLN A 163 28.97 -1.70 0.88
C GLN A 163 29.34 -2.39 2.18
N SER A 164 30.53 -2.98 2.22
CA SER A 164 31.13 -3.47 3.45
C SER A 164 31.19 -2.26 4.37
N SER A 165 30.35 -2.27 5.41
CA SER A 165 30.44 -1.36 6.53
C SER A 165 31.76 -1.62 7.25
N SER A 166 32.84 -1.06 6.71
CA SER A 166 34.11 -0.91 7.39
C SER A 166 33.98 0.27 8.36
N SER A 167 33.37 0.00 9.51
CA SER A 167 33.59 0.75 10.74
C SER A 167 34.28 -0.28 11.64
N GLY A 168 35.61 -0.31 11.78
CA GLY A 168 36.43 0.81 12.22
C GLY A 168 36.42 0.81 13.75
N ALA A 169 37.40 0.08 14.30
CA ALA A 169 37.93 0.00 15.68
C ALA A 169 37.20 0.74 16.82
#